data_AF-A0A183B4H2-F1
#
_entry.id   AF-A0A183B4H2-F1
#
_cell.length_a   1.000
_cell.length_b   1.000
_cell.length_c   1.000
_cell.angle_alpha   90.00
_cell.angle_beta   90.00
_cell.angle_gamma   90.00
#
_symmetry.space_group_name_H-M   'P 1'
#
loop_
_entity.id
_entity.type
_entity.pdbx_description
1 polymer ?
#
loop_
_entity_poly.entity_id
_entity_poly.type
_entity_poly.pdbx_seq_one_letter_code
_entity_poly.pdbx_strand_id
1 'polypeptide(L)'
;MLSVYKPSTFSPQPSNVSKKLLKECQRAHLKAERERIRIQKEYEQEQERKRKILEKEAKLKEKQLKKEEEERQKEEKRLKRLEEQKKRDEEKEAERKRKEEERRKKEEERIQKEQEKKKEEEFKTKREEKQRAVLLGFLVKSETKKDAPTSGPTSCGPFMQFELRKDMRMAPIHRVSGELLEQKRSNLTKLLERWRSGESVDTATVLGLRKFGRTDYLHELRTRQHIPLSSPSTWPTAEQAQE
;
A
#
# COMPACT_ATOMS: atom_id res chain seq x y z
N MET A 1 95.02 18.82 92.33
CA MET A 1 94.08 17.89 91.66
C MET A 1 92.69 18.49 91.83
N LEU A 2 91.81 18.73 90.86
CA LEU A 2 91.70 18.43 89.44
C LEU A 2 90.90 19.60 88.80
N SER A 3 91.37 20.12 87.67
CA SER A 3 90.61 21.08 86.85
C SER A 3 89.62 20.31 85.98
N VAL A 4 88.32 20.50 86.21
CA VAL A 4 87.27 19.91 85.36
C VAL A 4 87.00 20.85 84.19
N TYR A 5 87.44 20.42 83.01
CA TYR A 5 87.30 21.09 81.73
C TYR A 5 85.83 21.05 81.26
N LYS A 6 85.21 22.20 80.97
CA LYS A 6 83.93 22.28 80.23
C LYS A 6 84.25 22.39 78.73
N PRO A 7 83.77 21.48 77.86
CA PRO A 7 83.95 21.65 76.42
C PRO A 7 83.05 22.78 75.92
N SER A 8 83.66 23.73 75.22
CA SER A 8 82.98 24.77 74.46
C SER A 8 82.35 24.13 73.21
N THR A 9 81.03 24.11 73.13
CA THR A 9 80.29 23.70 71.94
C THR A 9 80.21 24.88 70.97
N PHE A 10 81.17 24.95 70.03
CA PHE A 10 81.10 25.87 68.90
C PHE A 10 79.96 25.43 67.97
N SER A 11 78.83 26.16 68.02
CA SER A 11 77.71 25.98 67.10
C SER A 11 78.01 26.74 65.79
N PRO A 12 78.18 26.03 64.65
CA PRO A 12 78.50 26.70 63.39
C PRO A 12 77.27 27.47 62.88
N GLN A 13 77.41 28.78 62.75
CA GLN A 13 76.40 29.65 62.14
C GLN A 13 76.30 29.33 60.64
N PRO A 14 75.09 29.04 60.10
CA PRO A 14 74.95 28.67 58.70
C PRO A 14 75.25 29.85 57.78
N SER A 15 76.21 29.66 56.87
CA SER A 15 76.62 30.62 55.86
C SER A 15 75.44 31.08 54.98
N ASN A 16 75.52 32.29 54.42
CA ASN A 16 74.51 32.84 53.50
C ASN A 16 74.26 31.96 52.26
N VAL A 17 75.22 31.11 51.88
CA VAL A 17 75.12 30.15 50.77
C VAL A 17 74.18 28.99 51.13
N SER A 18 74.27 28.49 52.37
CA SER A 18 73.44 27.39 52.88
C SER A 18 71.95 27.75 52.93
N LYS A 19 71.62 29.00 53.27
CA LYS A 19 70.24 29.52 53.29
C LYS A 19 69.64 29.67 51.88
N LYS A 20 70.45 29.95 50.86
CA LYS A 20 70.02 30.04 49.45
C LYS A 20 69.69 28.65 48.89
N LEU A 21 70.57 27.67 49.13
CA LEU A 21 70.34 26.27 48.72
C LEU A 21 69.07 25.67 49.34
N LEU A 22 68.80 25.97 50.62
CA LEU A 22 67.58 25.50 51.28
C LEU A 22 66.30 26.07 50.62
N LYS A 23 66.31 27.36 50.24
CA LYS A 23 65.19 28.01 49.53
C LYS A 23 65.03 27.47 48.11
N GLU A 24 66.11 27.16 47.41
CA GLU A 24 66.06 26.54 46.08
C GLU A 24 65.50 25.12 46.13
N CYS A 25 65.89 24.33 47.13
CA CYS A 25 65.34 22.99 47.35
C CYS A 25 63.82 23.03 47.64
N GLN A 26 63.36 23.98 48.48
CA GLN A 26 61.93 24.19 48.73
C GLN A 26 61.16 24.63 47.47
N ARG A 27 61.75 25.50 46.65
CA ARG A 27 61.15 25.92 45.36
C ARG A 27 61.08 24.76 44.36
N ALA A 28 62.10 23.90 44.32
CA ALA A 28 62.12 22.70 43.49
C ALA A 28 61.04 21.71 43.92
N HIS A 29 60.85 21.49 45.23
CA HIS A 29 59.79 20.66 45.78
C HIS A 29 58.39 21.17 45.39
N LEU A 30 58.14 22.47 45.58
CA LEU A 30 56.86 23.09 45.19
C LEU A 30 56.57 23.00 43.68
N LYS A 31 57.62 23.10 42.84
CA LYS A 31 57.48 22.89 41.39
C LYS A 31 57.14 21.43 41.07
N ALA A 32 57.81 20.48 41.72
CA ALA A 32 57.56 19.05 41.53
C ALA A 32 56.14 18.65 41.98
N GLU A 33 55.63 19.19 43.08
CA GLU A 33 54.25 18.96 43.51
C GLU A 33 53.21 19.53 42.53
N ARG A 34 53.45 20.74 42.01
CA ARG A 34 52.57 21.33 40.98
C ARG A 34 52.54 20.51 39.69
N GLU A 35 53.68 19.97 39.27
CA GLU A 35 53.77 19.06 38.11
C GLU A 35 53.02 17.75 38.37
N ARG A 36 53.17 17.14 39.56
CA ARG A 36 52.42 15.93 39.93
C ARG A 36 50.90 16.15 39.87
N ILE A 37 50.42 17.29 40.38
CA ILE A 37 48.99 17.64 40.33
C ILE A 37 48.52 17.85 38.89
N ARG A 38 49.33 18.47 38.03
CA ARG A 38 49.01 18.63 36.59
C ARG A 38 48.87 17.28 35.89
N ILE A 39 49.86 16.39 36.07
CA ILE A 39 49.84 15.05 35.48
C ILE A 39 48.62 14.25 35.96
N GLN A 40 48.29 14.33 37.26
CA GLN A 40 47.12 13.64 37.81
C GLN A 40 45.81 14.18 37.21
N LYS A 41 45.70 15.51 37.06
CA LYS A 41 44.53 16.14 36.45
C LYS A 41 44.39 15.82 34.96
N GLU A 42 45.49 15.78 34.22
CA GLU A 42 45.50 15.38 32.81
C GLU A 42 45.10 13.91 32.65
N TYR A 43 45.60 13.02 33.50
CA TYR A 43 45.22 11.61 33.52
C TYR A 43 43.72 11.41 33.81
N GLU A 44 43.16 12.14 34.77
CA GLU A 44 41.72 12.13 35.07
C GLU A 44 40.89 12.60 33.86
N GLN A 45 41.30 13.69 33.20
CA GLN A 45 40.63 14.19 32.00
C GLN A 45 40.72 13.19 30.83
N GLU A 46 41.85 12.50 30.67
CA GLU A 46 42.00 11.49 29.63
C GLU A 46 41.09 10.27 29.89
N GLN A 47 40.98 9.83 31.15
CA GLN A 47 40.05 8.77 31.56
C GLN A 47 38.59 9.17 31.33
N GLU A 48 38.21 10.41 31.64
CA GLU A 48 36.87 10.92 31.38
C GLU A 48 36.55 10.95 29.88
N ARG A 49 37.50 11.41 29.04
CA ARG A 49 37.35 11.39 27.57
C ARG A 49 37.17 9.98 27.03
N LYS A 50 37.97 9.01 27.50
CA LYS A 50 37.85 7.59 27.13
C LYS A 50 36.49 7.03 27.52
N ARG A 51 36.02 7.28 28.75
CA ARG A 51 34.67 6.87 29.21
C ARG A 51 33.57 7.47 28.34
N LYS A 52 33.66 8.76 28.00
CA LYS A 52 32.67 9.46 27.17
C LYS A 52 32.61 8.91 25.74
N ILE A 53 33.74 8.47 25.17
CA ILE A 53 33.78 7.81 23.86
C ILE A 53 33.12 6.44 23.95
N LEU A 54 33.48 5.62 24.94
CA LEU A 54 32.89 4.29 25.14
C LEU A 54 31.37 4.36 25.38
N GLU A 55 30.90 5.33 26.16
CA GLU A 55 29.46 5.54 26.39
C GLU A 55 28.72 5.92 25.11
N LYS A 56 29.32 6.79 24.28
CA LYS A 56 28.74 7.15 22.98
C LYS A 56 28.70 5.96 22.03
N GLU A 57 29.75 5.15 21.99
CA GLU A 57 29.81 3.95 21.16
C GLU A 57 28.77 2.90 21.61
N ALA A 58 28.64 2.68 22.93
CA ALA A 58 27.62 1.80 23.49
C ALA A 58 26.20 2.28 23.13
N LYS A 59 25.91 3.58 23.27
CA LYS A 59 24.63 4.17 22.87
C LYS A 59 24.33 4.02 21.38
N LEU A 60 25.35 4.09 20.52
CA LEU A 60 25.17 3.88 19.08
C LEU A 60 24.87 2.42 18.77
N LYS A 61 25.59 1.47 19.39
CA LYS A 61 25.33 0.03 19.25
C LYS A 61 23.93 -0.35 19.76
N GLU A 62 23.51 0.17 20.91
CA GLU A 62 22.16 -0.06 21.45
C GLU A 62 21.07 0.47 20.49
N LYS A 63 21.26 1.68 19.92
CA LYS A 63 20.34 2.23 18.92
C LYS A 63 20.29 1.41 17.64
N GLN A 64 21.42 0.83 17.21
CA GLN A 64 21.47 -0.04 16.03
C GLN A 64 20.72 -1.35 16.29
N LEU A 65 21.01 -2.02 17.41
CA LEU A 65 20.32 -3.26 17.80
C LEU A 65 18.81 -3.04 17.93
N LYS A 66 18.38 -1.93 18.54
CA LYS A 66 16.96 -1.60 18.66
C LYS A 66 16.27 -1.39 17.31
N LYS A 67 16.96 -0.77 16.34
CA LYS A 67 16.42 -0.60 14.98
C LYS A 67 16.33 -1.93 14.25
N GLU A 68 17.34 -2.78 14.36
CA GLU A 68 17.37 -4.10 13.74
C GLU A 68 16.28 -5.01 14.32
N GLU A 69 16.06 -4.98 15.64
CA GLU A 69 14.97 -5.72 16.28
C GLU A 69 13.58 -5.21 15.84
N GLU A 70 13.40 -3.89 15.74
CA GLU A 70 12.15 -3.31 15.22
C GLU A 70 11.91 -3.69 13.75
N GLU A 71 12.96 -3.74 12.93
CA GLU A 71 12.88 -4.14 11.53
C GLU A 71 12.54 -5.64 11.39
N ARG A 72 13.19 -6.51 12.17
CA ARG A 72 12.84 -7.94 12.23
C ARG A 72 11.40 -8.17 12.67
N GLN A 73 10.91 -7.44 13.67
CA GLN A 73 9.51 -7.54 14.09
C GLN A 73 8.52 -7.06 13.01
N LYS A 74 8.88 -6.03 12.24
CA LYS A 74 8.07 -5.57 11.10
C LYS A 74 8.06 -6.59 9.97
N GLU A 75 9.19 -7.22 9.69
CA GLU A 75 9.32 -8.25 8.67
C GLU A 75 8.53 -9.52 9.04
N GLU A 76 8.62 -9.98 10.28
CA GLU A 76 7.82 -11.11 10.78
C GLU A 76 6.32 -10.83 10.70
N LYS A 77 5.87 -9.63 11.07
CA LYS A 77 4.47 -9.22 10.90
C LYS A 77 4.04 -9.18 9.44
N ARG A 78 4.92 -8.79 8.51
CA ARG A 78 4.64 -8.80 7.07
C ARG A 78 4.50 -10.22 6.54
N LEU A 79 5.43 -11.11 6.91
CA LEU A 79 5.39 -12.53 6.54
C LEU A 79 4.11 -13.21 7.05
N LYS A 80 3.74 -12.97 8.32
CA LYS A 80 2.50 -13.53 8.89
C LYS A 80 1.23 -13.07 8.15
N ARG A 81 1.17 -11.80 7.75
CA ARG A 81 0.06 -11.27 6.93
C ARG A 81 0.02 -11.89 5.54
N LEU A 82 1.18 -12.10 4.91
CA LEU A 82 1.26 -12.74 3.59
C LEU A 82 0.82 -14.21 3.65
N GLU A 83 1.23 -14.94 4.70
CA GLU A 83 0.83 -16.32 4.90
C GLU A 83 -0.68 -16.46 5.18
N GLU A 84 -1.24 -15.57 6.01
CA GLU A 84 -2.68 -15.49 6.24
C GLU A 84 -3.46 -15.16 4.96
N GLN A 85 -2.97 -14.20 4.17
CA GLN A 85 -3.58 -13.85 2.89
C GLN A 85 -3.53 -15.02 1.91
N LYS A 86 -2.39 -15.71 1.82
CA LYS A 86 -2.23 -16.88 0.95
C LYS A 86 -3.18 -18.00 1.34
N LYS A 87 -3.31 -18.30 2.65
CA LYS A 87 -4.26 -19.30 3.16
C LYS A 87 -5.71 -18.93 2.83
N ARG A 88 -6.07 -17.65 2.96
CA ARG A 88 -7.41 -17.14 2.63
C ARG A 88 -7.70 -17.21 1.14
N ASP A 89 -6.71 -16.98 0.29
CA ASP A 89 -6.87 -17.06 -1.16
C ASP A 89 -6.95 -18.52 -1.63
N GLU A 90 -6.17 -19.43 -1.06
CA GLU A 90 -6.29 -20.88 -1.28
C GLU A 90 -7.68 -21.42 -0.89
N GLU A 91 -8.23 -20.97 0.24
CA GLU A 91 -9.59 -21.35 0.68
C GLU A 91 -10.67 -20.87 -0.30
N LYS A 92 -10.58 -19.62 -0.76
CA LYS A 92 -11.50 -19.06 -1.76
C LYS A 92 -11.40 -19.77 -3.11
N GLU A 93 -10.19 -20.15 -3.53
CA GLU A 93 -10.00 -20.87 -4.78
C GLU A 93 -10.60 -22.27 -4.69
N ALA A 94 -10.43 -22.96 -3.55
CA ALA A 94 -11.06 -24.25 -3.30
C ALA A 94 -12.61 -24.15 -3.31
N GLU A 95 -13.17 -23.10 -2.69
CA GLU A 95 -14.63 -22.86 -2.72
C GLU A 95 -15.13 -22.59 -4.15
N ARG A 96 -14.39 -21.79 -4.94
CA ARG A 96 -14.73 -21.52 -6.34
C ARG A 96 -14.70 -22.78 -7.19
N LYS A 97 -13.67 -23.64 -7.03
CA LYS A 97 -13.57 -24.91 -7.75
C LYS A 97 -14.76 -25.84 -7.43
N ARG A 98 -15.19 -25.93 -6.17
CA ARG A 98 -16.38 -26.72 -5.78
C ARG A 98 -17.66 -26.19 -6.44
N LYS A 99 -17.85 -24.86 -6.45
CA LYS A 99 -19.01 -24.24 -7.12
C LYS A 99 -18.99 -24.43 -8.64
N GLU A 100 -17.81 -24.38 -9.25
CA GLU A 100 -17.66 -24.60 -10.70
C GLU A 100 -17.95 -26.06 -11.08
N GLU A 101 -17.48 -27.04 -10.30
CA GLU A 101 -17.84 -28.46 -10.49
C GLU A 101 -19.35 -28.70 -10.35
N GLU A 102 -20.00 -28.09 -9.36
CA GLU A 102 -21.45 -28.21 -9.18
C GLU A 102 -22.22 -27.58 -10.35
N ARG A 103 -21.75 -26.44 -10.88
CA ARG A 103 -22.34 -25.81 -12.07
C ARG A 103 -22.15 -26.66 -13.32
N ARG A 104 -20.97 -27.26 -13.53
CA ARG A 104 -20.71 -28.16 -14.65
C ARG A 104 -21.62 -29.38 -14.61
N LYS A 105 -21.80 -30.01 -13.44
CA LYS A 105 -22.76 -31.13 -13.28
C LYS A 105 -24.20 -30.72 -13.61
N LYS A 106 -24.65 -29.55 -13.15
CA LYS A 106 -26.00 -29.03 -13.47
C LYS A 106 -26.18 -28.69 -14.96
N GLU A 107 -25.11 -28.23 -15.62
CA GLU A 107 -25.12 -27.91 -17.04
C GLU A 107 -25.12 -29.18 -17.91
N GLU A 108 -24.32 -30.18 -17.54
CA GLU A 108 -24.34 -31.51 -18.18
C GLU A 108 -25.72 -32.18 -18.07
N GLU A 109 -26.37 -32.11 -16.89
CA GLU A 109 -27.73 -32.65 -16.71
C GLU A 109 -28.76 -31.90 -17.58
N ARG A 110 -28.63 -30.58 -17.71
CA ARG A 110 -29.50 -29.76 -18.58
C ARG A 110 -29.32 -30.12 -20.06
N ILE A 111 -28.07 -30.29 -20.51
CA ILE A 111 -27.76 -30.68 -21.89
C ILE A 111 -28.33 -32.07 -22.20
N GLN A 112 -28.22 -33.03 -21.28
CA GLN A 112 -28.80 -34.36 -21.46
C GLN A 112 -30.34 -34.31 -21.58
N LYS A 113 -31.01 -33.55 -20.70
CA LYS A 113 -32.48 -33.36 -20.79
C LYS A 113 -32.92 -32.67 -22.08
N GLU A 114 -32.13 -31.73 -22.59
CA GLU A 114 -32.44 -31.05 -23.86
C GLU A 114 -32.25 -31.99 -25.07
N GLN A 115 -31.20 -32.82 -25.05
CA GLN A 115 -30.97 -33.82 -26.10
C GLN A 115 -32.05 -34.92 -26.11
N GLU A 116 -32.54 -35.33 -24.95
CA GLU A 116 -33.63 -36.31 -24.84
C GLU A 116 -34.94 -35.73 -25.40
N LYS A 117 -35.29 -34.48 -25.05
CA LYS A 117 -36.46 -33.79 -25.63
C LYS A 117 -36.36 -33.61 -27.14
N LYS A 118 -35.19 -33.23 -27.67
CA LYS A 118 -34.99 -33.10 -29.12
C LYS A 118 -35.20 -34.42 -29.86
N LYS A 119 -34.75 -35.54 -29.29
CA LYS A 119 -34.98 -36.88 -29.87
C LYS A 119 -36.47 -37.25 -29.86
N GLU A 120 -37.21 -36.86 -28.83
CA GLU A 120 -38.66 -37.10 -28.76
C GLU A 120 -39.44 -36.24 -29.77
N GLU A 121 -39.07 -34.97 -29.92
CA GLU A 121 -39.66 -34.06 -30.92
C GLU A 121 -39.33 -34.49 -32.36
N GLU A 122 -38.11 -34.97 -32.64
CA GLU A 122 -37.74 -35.54 -33.94
C GLU A 122 -38.54 -36.81 -34.27
N PHE A 123 -38.84 -37.64 -33.28
CA PHE A 123 -39.65 -38.83 -33.49
C PHE A 123 -41.11 -38.47 -33.80
N LYS A 124 -41.64 -37.45 -33.12
CA LYS A 124 -43.00 -36.96 -33.30
C LYS A 124 -43.19 -36.27 -34.65
N THR A 125 -42.26 -35.41 -35.04
CA THR A 125 -42.25 -34.74 -36.36
C THR A 125 -42.12 -35.75 -37.50
N LYS A 126 -41.27 -36.78 -37.40
CA LYS A 126 -41.20 -37.87 -38.39
C LYS A 126 -42.51 -38.64 -38.53
N ARG A 127 -43.28 -38.80 -37.44
CA ARG A 127 -44.58 -39.46 -37.48
C ARG A 127 -45.64 -38.57 -38.14
N GLU A 128 -45.65 -37.29 -37.82
CA GLU A 128 -46.55 -36.30 -38.42
C GLU A 128 -46.23 -36.04 -39.90
N GLU A 129 -44.97 -36.04 -40.28
CA GLU A 129 -44.54 -35.89 -41.68
C GLU A 129 -44.94 -37.11 -42.52
N LYS A 130 -44.80 -38.33 -42.00
CA LYS A 130 -45.34 -39.54 -42.64
C LYS A 130 -46.85 -39.48 -42.82
N GLN A 131 -47.59 -38.96 -41.83
CA GLN A 131 -49.04 -38.77 -41.94
C GLN A 131 -49.41 -37.67 -42.94
N ARG A 132 -48.67 -36.56 -42.96
CA ARG A 132 -48.86 -35.48 -43.95
C ARG A 132 -48.54 -35.94 -45.36
N ALA A 133 -47.47 -36.71 -45.57
CA ALA A 133 -47.11 -37.23 -46.89
C ALA A 133 -48.20 -38.15 -47.46
N VAL A 134 -48.84 -38.98 -46.62
CA VAL A 134 -50.00 -39.78 -47.02
C VAL A 134 -51.19 -38.88 -47.40
N LEU A 135 -51.49 -37.86 -46.59
CA LEU A 135 -52.62 -36.96 -46.85
C LEU A 135 -52.42 -36.09 -48.11
N LEU A 136 -51.20 -35.58 -48.31
CA LEU A 136 -50.80 -34.80 -49.49
C LEU A 136 -50.70 -35.67 -50.76
N GLY A 137 -50.44 -36.97 -50.64
CA GLY A 137 -50.49 -37.92 -51.75
C GLY A 137 -51.89 -38.10 -52.34
N PHE A 138 -52.95 -37.79 -51.57
CA PHE A 138 -54.35 -37.84 -52.01
C PHE A 138 -54.92 -36.49 -52.45
N LEU A 139 -54.21 -35.37 -52.21
CA LEU A 139 -54.72 -34.04 -52.53
C LEU A 139 -54.15 -33.53 -53.85
N VAL A 140 -54.97 -33.64 -54.91
CA VAL A 140 -54.74 -32.99 -56.20
C VAL A 140 -54.61 -31.48 -55.96
N LYS A 141 -53.40 -30.95 -56.20
CA LYS A 141 -53.05 -29.53 -56.05
C LYS A 141 -53.93 -28.66 -56.96
N SER A 142 -54.86 -27.90 -56.38
CA SER A 142 -55.42 -26.72 -57.03
C SER A 142 -54.56 -25.50 -56.68
N GLU A 143 -54.09 -24.81 -57.71
CA GLU A 143 -53.31 -23.58 -57.57
C GLU A 143 -54.16 -22.49 -56.92
N THR A 144 -53.73 -21.99 -55.78
CA THR A 144 -54.24 -20.75 -55.22
C THR A 144 -53.09 -19.78 -55.01
N LYS A 145 -53.11 -18.72 -55.81
CA LYS A 145 -52.27 -17.52 -55.65
C LYS A 145 -52.67 -16.83 -54.35
N LYS A 146 -51.69 -16.49 -53.52
CA LYS A 146 -51.85 -15.54 -52.42
C LYS A 146 -50.69 -14.56 -52.41
N ASP A 147 -51.03 -13.32 -52.71
CA ASP A 147 -50.24 -12.12 -52.46
C ASP A 147 -50.17 -11.85 -50.94
N ALA A 148 -48.97 -11.54 -50.45
CA ALA A 148 -48.76 -10.77 -49.23
C ALA A 148 -47.36 -10.12 -49.29
N PRO A 149 -47.23 -8.79 -49.14
CA PRO A 149 -45.94 -8.12 -49.10
C PRO A 149 -45.34 -8.27 -47.70
N THR A 150 -44.53 -9.30 -47.51
CA THR A 150 -43.67 -9.42 -46.32
C THR A 150 -42.53 -8.43 -46.46
N SER A 151 -42.45 -7.48 -45.53
CA SER A 151 -41.32 -6.59 -45.33
C SER A 151 -40.01 -7.39 -45.33
N GLY A 152 -39.06 -6.94 -46.16
CA GLY A 152 -37.89 -7.73 -46.55
C GLY A 152 -36.98 -8.15 -45.39
N PRO A 153 -36.26 -9.27 -45.53
CA PRO A 153 -35.28 -9.74 -44.56
C PRO A 153 -34.01 -8.91 -44.70
N THR A 154 -33.78 -7.95 -43.80
CA THR A 154 -32.41 -7.48 -43.56
C THR A 154 -31.63 -8.63 -42.95
N SER A 155 -30.55 -9.06 -43.60
CA SER A 155 -29.58 -10.01 -43.08
C SER A 155 -28.99 -9.49 -41.75
N CYS A 156 -29.65 -9.82 -40.64
CA CYS A 156 -29.09 -9.71 -39.31
C CYS A 156 -28.39 -11.04 -39.05
N GLY A 157 -27.16 -11.01 -38.52
CA GLY A 157 -26.31 -12.18 -38.32
C GLY A 157 -26.90 -13.22 -37.35
N PRO A 158 -26.08 -13.99 -36.62
CA PRO A 158 -26.55 -15.10 -35.77
C PRO A 158 -27.40 -14.67 -34.56
N PHE A 159 -27.73 -13.38 -34.44
CA PHE A 159 -28.50 -12.81 -33.34
C PHE A 159 -29.92 -12.51 -33.78
N MET A 160 -30.86 -12.77 -32.88
CA MET A 160 -32.27 -12.45 -33.08
C MET A 160 -32.46 -10.94 -33.25
N GLN A 161 -33.20 -10.55 -34.28
CA GLN A 161 -33.59 -9.16 -34.47
C GLN A 161 -34.47 -8.73 -33.29
N PHE A 162 -34.10 -7.65 -32.63
CA PHE A 162 -34.93 -7.04 -31.60
C PHE A 162 -35.71 -5.88 -32.22
N GLU A 163 -37.01 -5.83 -31.96
CA GLU A 163 -37.84 -4.69 -32.28
C GLU A 163 -38.00 -3.81 -31.05
N LEU A 164 -37.74 -2.52 -31.20
CA LEU A 164 -37.97 -1.55 -30.13
C LEU A 164 -39.48 -1.32 -29.99
N ARG A 165 -40.04 -1.58 -28.81
CA ARG A 165 -41.47 -1.36 -28.55
C ARG A 165 -41.77 0.14 -28.55
N LYS A 166 -43.02 0.53 -28.85
CA LYS A 166 -43.45 1.95 -28.93
C LYS A 166 -43.25 2.73 -27.62
N ASP A 167 -43.26 2.04 -26.49
CA ASP A 167 -43.04 2.55 -25.14
C ASP A 167 -41.55 2.59 -24.74
N MET A 168 -40.67 1.94 -25.50
CA MET A 168 -39.24 1.95 -25.24
C MET A 168 -38.59 3.16 -25.93
N ARG A 169 -37.93 3.99 -25.13
CA ARG A 169 -37.14 5.13 -25.62
C ARG A 169 -35.67 4.83 -25.46
N MET A 170 -34.88 5.20 -26.46
CA MET A 170 -33.43 5.16 -26.35
C MET A 170 -32.96 6.10 -25.24
N ALA A 171 -31.98 5.67 -24.47
CA ALA A 171 -31.36 6.53 -23.48
C ALA A 171 -30.73 7.74 -24.19
N PRO A 172 -30.84 8.96 -23.61
CA PRO A 172 -30.12 10.11 -24.13
C PRO A 172 -28.61 9.82 -24.19
N ILE A 173 -27.97 10.19 -25.30
CA ILE A 173 -26.53 9.98 -25.49
C ILE A 173 -25.73 10.72 -24.42
N HIS A 174 -26.21 11.90 -23.99
CA HIS A 174 -25.61 12.72 -22.96
C HIS A 174 -26.64 13.03 -21.88
N ARG A 175 -26.25 12.89 -20.60
CA ARG A 175 -27.09 13.24 -19.43
C ARG A 175 -26.98 14.71 -19.02
N VAL A 176 -26.14 15.47 -19.70
CA VAL A 176 -25.83 16.89 -19.42
C VAL A 176 -26.10 17.74 -20.65
N SER A 177 -26.29 19.05 -20.47
CA SER A 177 -26.43 19.98 -21.59
C SER A 177 -25.19 19.96 -22.50
N GLY A 178 -25.39 20.23 -23.79
CA GLY A 178 -24.29 20.26 -24.77
C GLY A 178 -23.22 21.28 -24.40
N GLU A 179 -23.61 22.45 -23.91
CA GLU A 179 -22.69 23.49 -23.44
C GLU A 179 -21.79 22.99 -22.29
N LEU A 180 -22.37 22.32 -21.29
CA LEU A 180 -21.61 21.77 -20.17
C LEU A 180 -20.68 20.63 -20.62
N LEU A 181 -21.11 19.83 -21.60
CA LEU A 181 -20.27 18.78 -22.19
C LEU A 181 -19.04 19.37 -22.89
N GLU A 182 -19.24 20.39 -23.73
CA GLU A 182 -18.14 21.04 -24.45
C GLU A 182 -17.19 21.77 -23.50
N GLN A 183 -17.73 22.40 -22.45
CA GLN A 183 -16.92 22.99 -21.39
C GLN A 183 -16.03 21.93 -20.72
N LYS A 184 -16.59 20.77 -20.34
CA LYS A 184 -15.82 19.68 -19.73
C LYS A 184 -14.76 19.11 -20.68
N ARG A 185 -15.07 18.96 -21.97
CA ARG A 185 -14.11 18.55 -23.00
C ARG A 185 -12.95 19.54 -23.09
N SER A 186 -13.24 20.83 -23.15
CA SER A 186 -12.20 21.88 -23.22
C SER A 186 -11.30 21.89 -21.97
N ASN A 187 -11.86 21.63 -20.79
CA ASN A 187 -11.09 21.54 -19.54
C ASN A 187 -10.12 20.36 -19.56
N LEU A 188 -10.53 19.21 -20.12
CA LEU A 188 -9.65 18.05 -20.30
C LEU A 188 -8.52 18.36 -21.28
N THR A 189 -8.82 18.98 -22.42
CA THR A 189 -7.79 19.34 -23.41
C THR A 189 -6.74 20.28 -22.80
N LYS A 190 -7.18 21.34 -22.10
CA LYS A 190 -6.29 22.27 -21.39
C LYS A 190 -5.46 21.58 -20.30
N LEU A 191 -6.05 20.62 -19.58
CA LEU A 191 -5.33 19.84 -18.57
C LEU A 191 -4.23 18.97 -19.19
N LEU A 192 -4.53 18.30 -20.31
CA LEU A 192 -3.56 17.49 -21.04
C LEU A 192 -2.41 18.31 -21.59
N GLU A 193 -2.67 19.50 -22.13
CA GLU A 193 -1.64 20.44 -22.58
C GLU A 193 -0.72 20.85 -21.43
N ARG A 194 -1.29 21.18 -20.27
CA ARG A 194 -0.53 21.52 -19.04
C ARG A 194 0.31 20.36 -18.51
N TRP A 195 -0.19 19.13 -18.63
CA TRP A 195 0.60 17.94 -18.28
C TRP A 195 1.77 17.74 -19.24
N ARG A 196 1.56 17.97 -20.54
CA ARG A 196 2.63 17.90 -21.55
C ARG A 196 3.70 18.96 -21.35
N SER A 197 3.34 20.16 -20.87
CA SER A 197 4.29 21.22 -20.56
C SER A 197 5.05 21.01 -19.24
N GLY A 198 4.76 19.94 -18.48
CA GLY A 198 5.41 19.65 -17.20
C GLY A 198 4.93 20.52 -16.05
N GLU A 199 3.83 21.26 -16.24
CA GLU A 199 3.28 22.14 -15.22
C GLU A 199 2.55 21.33 -14.15
N SER A 200 2.92 21.54 -12.89
CA SER A 200 2.29 20.85 -11.75
C SER A 200 0.95 21.51 -11.40
N VAL A 201 -0.09 21.17 -12.14
CA VAL A 201 -1.44 21.74 -11.96
C VAL A 201 -2.30 20.82 -11.11
N ASP A 202 -3.07 21.40 -10.18
CA ASP A 202 -4.07 20.69 -9.39
C ASP A 202 -5.23 20.22 -10.29
N THR A 203 -5.19 18.93 -10.62
CA THR A 203 -6.11 18.25 -11.55
C THR A 203 -7.56 18.33 -11.03
N ALA A 204 -7.72 18.36 -9.70
CA ALA A 204 -9.01 18.30 -9.02
C ALA A 204 -9.85 19.54 -9.28
N THR A 205 -9.16 20.66 -9.21
CA THR A 205 -9.76 21.97 -9.32
C THR A 205 -10.15 22.26 -10.77
N VAL A 206 -9.32 21.87 -11.74
CA VAL A 206 -9.61 22.05 -13.18
C VAL A 206 -10.76 21.17 -13.65
N LEU A 207 -10.88 19.96 -13.12
CA LEU A 207 -11.95 19.02 -13.50
C LEU A 207 -13.22 19.16 -12.66
N GLY A 208 -13.23 20.08 -11.68
CA GLY A 208 -14.34 20.22 -10.74
C GLY A 208 -14.58 18.95 -9.91
N LEU A 209 -13.55 18.13 -9.72
CA LEU A 209 -13.60 16.86 -8.99
C LEU A 209 -13.35 17.02 -7.49
N ARG A 210 -13.22 18.25 -7.00
CA ARG A 210 -13.04 18.58 -5.58
C ARG A 210 -14.30 18.20 -4.79
N LYS A 211 -14.45 16.93 -4.44
CA LYS A 211 -15.41 16.48 -3.44
C LYS A 211 -14.75 16.58 -2.07
N PHE A 212 -15.36 17.34 -1.16
CA PHE A 212 -14.94 17.46 0.25
C PHE A 212 -13.54 18.05 0.50
N GLY A 213 -13.05 18.93 -0.39
CA GLY A 213 -11.83 19.70 -0.14
C GLY A 213 -10.53 18.91 -0.11
N ARG A 214 -10.50 17.66 -0.58
CA ARG A 214 -9.29 16.81 -0.65
C ARG A 214 -8.62 16.87 -2.03
N THR A 215 -7.33 16.50 -2.05
CA THR A 215 -6.52 16.36 -3.27
C THR A 215 -7.00 15.18 -4.12
N ASP A 216 -6.91 15.34 -5.44
CA ASP A 216 -7.35 14.31 -6.38
C ASP A 216 -6.57 13.00 -6.24
N TYR A 217 -7.25 11.86 -6.40
CA TYR A 217 -6.60 10.54 -6.51
C TYR A 217 -5.52 10.51 -7.61
N LEU A 218 -5.73 11.23 -8.72
CA LEU A 218 -4.71 11.36 -9.78
C LEU A 218 -3.47 12.12 -9.31
N HIS A 219 -3.64 13.16 -8.49
CA HIS A 219 -2.53 13.87 -7.86
C HIS A 219 -1.81 12.96 -6.87
N GLU A 220 -2.54 12.21 -6.04
CA GLU A 220 -1.95 11.27 -5.06
C GLU A 220 -1.14 10.16 -5.74
N LEU A 221 -1.62 9.62 -6.87
CA LEU A 221 -0.88 8.67 -7.69
C LEU A 221 0.40 9.30 -8.25
N ARG A 222 0.34 10.56 -8.69
CA ARG A 222 1.50 11.28 -9.22
C ARG A 222 2.55 11.57 -8.15
N THR A 223 2.14 12.01 -6.96
CA THR A 223 3.06 12.36 -5.87
C THR A 223 3.43 11.19 -4.96
N ARG A 224 2.80 10.02 -5.16
CA ARG A 224 2.91 8.83 -4.30
C ARG A 224 2.54 9.08 -2.83
N GLN A 225 1.89 10.20 -2.54
CA GLN A 225 1.38 10.54 -1.22
C GLN A 225 -0.07 10.05 -1.14
N HIS A 226 -0.25 8.76 -0.88
CA HIS A 226 -1.59 8.18 -0.74
C HIS A 226 -2.09 8.44 0.68
N ILE A 227 -3.06 9.34 0.82
CA ILE A 227 -3.77 9.54 2.08
C ILE A 227 -4.92 8.53 2.09
N PRO A 228 -4.89 7.49 2.93
CA PRO A 228 -5.99 6.53 2.97
C PRO A 228 -7.29 7.29 3.26
N LEU A 229 -8.31 7.03 2.46
CA LEU A 229 -9.67 7.47 2.73
C LEU A 229 -9.99 7.03 4.16
N SER A 230 -10.14 7.99 5.07
CA SER A 230 -10.81 7.76 6.34
C SER A 230 -12.22 7.32 5.98
N SER A 231 -12.46 6.01 5.91
CA SER A 231 -13.80 5.47 5.85
C SER A 231 -14.54 6.08 7.04
N PRO A 232 -15.69 6.77 6.86
CA PRO A 232 -16.57 6.94 7.99
C PRO A 232 -16.81 5.53 8.54
N SER A 233 -16.69 5.35 9.86
CA SER A 233 -17.00 4.07 10.49
C SER A 233 -18.44 3.72 10.10
N THR A 234 -18.60 2.82 9.13
CA THR A 234 -19.92 2.29 8.72
C THR A 234 -20.49 1.33 9.76
N TRP A 235 -19.75 1.13 10.85
CA TRP A 235 -20.17 0.39 12.03
C TRP A 235 -20.52 1.39 13.12
N PRO A 236 -21.70 1.25 13.76
CA PRO A 236 -21.99 2.00 14.97
C PRO A 236 -20.87 1.72 15.98
N THR A 237 -20.15 2.76 16.38
CA THR A 237 -19.21 2.67 17.49
C THR A 237 -20.02 2.36 18.75
N ALA A 238 -19.45 1.58 19.67
CA ALA A 238 -20.15 1.06 20.86
C ALA A 238 -20.81 2.14 21.73
N GLU A 239 -20.48 3.43 21.54
CA GLU A 239 -21.15 4.58 22.16
C GLU A 239 -22.59 4.81 21.66
N GLN A 240 -22.98 4.34 20.48
CA GLN A 240 -24.33 4.53 19.91
C GLN A 240 -25.31 3.41 20.25
N ALA A 241 -24.90 2.41 21.04
CA ALA A 241 -25.73 1.27 21.43
C ALA A 241 -26.34 1.42 22.84
N GLN A 242 -26.22 2.60 23.47
CA GLN A 242 -26.69 2.87 24.83
C GLN A 242 -27.71 4.02 24.94
N GLU A 243 -28.36 4.41 23.85
CA GLU A 243 -29.52 5.32 23.89
C GLU A 243 -30.82 4.61 23.49
#